data_AF-A0A7Y5Z3P1-F1
#
_entry.id   AF-A0A7Y5Z3P1-F1
#
_cell.length_a   1.000
_cell.length_b   1.000
_cell.length_c   1.000
_cell.angle_alpha   90.00
_cell.angle_beta   90.00
_cell.angle_gamma   90.00
#
_symmetry.space_group_name_H-M   'P 1'
#
loop_
_entity.id
_entity.type
_entity.pdbx_description
1 polymer ?
#
loop_
_entity_poly.entity_id
_entity_poly.type
_entity_poly.pdbx_seq_one_letter_code
_entity_poly.pdbx_strand_id
1 'polypeptide(L)'
;MSDEFSYVWLLPLFEKPFEVAALDLPDAVGTLRKKYTLPSEIALQPLVVTALASHSEYWAGLALRWLEEGFPLDLELSQLLAHCAENRGLPQSHRHRARKLACLAGNGS
;
A
#
# COMPACT_ATOMS: atom_id res chain seq x y z
N MET A 1 9.65 -22.64 -15.50
CA MET A 1 8.84 -22.46 -14.28
C MET A 1 8.76 -20.97 -14.04
N SER A 2 7.58 -20.38 -14.12
CA SER A 2 7.39 -18.97 -13.75
C SER A 2 7.22 -18.91 -12.25
N ASP A 3 7.97 -18.03 -11.58
CA ASP A 3 7.82 -17.82 -10.15
C ASP A 3 6.45 -17.19 -9.84
N GLU A 4 5.94 -17.47 -8.64
CA GLU A 4 4.66 -16.99 -8.14
C GLU A 4 4.71 -15.47 -7.89
N PHE A 5 3.67 -14.76 -8.33
CA PHE A 5 3.62 -13.30 -8.22
C PHE A 5 3.57 -12.79 -6.77
N SER A 6 4.37 -11.76 -6.47
CA SER A 6 4.30 -11.00 -5.21
C SER A 6 4.19 -9.49 -5.46
N TYR A 7 3.29 -8.85 -4.71
CA TYR A 7 3.12 -7.39 -4.71
C TYR A 7 4.38 -6.63 -4.26
N VAL A 8 5.33 -7.30 -3.58
CA VAL A 8 6.63 -6.71 -3.20
C VAL A 8 7.37 -6.13 -4.41
N TRP A 9 7.20 -6.72 -5.60
CA TRP A 9 7.86 -6.24 -6.82
C TRP A 9 7.25 -4.97 -7.41
N LEU A 10 6.06 -4.59 -6.94
CA LEU A 10 5.38 -3.35 -7.31
C LEU A 10 5.61 -2.23 -6.28
N LEU A 11 6.29 -2.50 -5.16
CA LEU A 11 6.59 -1.49 -4.13
C LEU A 11 7.30 -0.23 -4.67
N PRO A 12 8.20 -0.30 -5.67
CA PRO A 12 8.81 0.91 -6.22
C PRO A 12 7.81 1.93 -6.80
N LEU A 13 6.57 1.54 -7.10
CA LEU A 13 5.52 2.48 -7.50
C LEU A 13 5.26 3.55 -6.44
N PHE A 14 5.41 3.23 -5.15
CA PHE A 14 5.23 4.16 -4.02
C PHE A 14 6.17 5.36 -4.01
N GLU A 15 7.26 5.31 -4.77
CA GLU A 15 8.25 6.39 -4.81
C GLU A 15 7.72 7.63 -5.56
N LYS A 16 6.56 7.49 -6.22
CA LYS A 16 5.86 8.55 -6.95
C LYS A 16 4.50 8.84 -6.30
N PRO A 17 3.87 10.00 -6.58
CA PRO A 17 2.47 10.25 -6.21
C PRO A 17 1.54 9.17 -6.77
N PHE A 18 0.45 8.87 -6.07
CA PHE A 18 -0.40 7.71 -6.41
C PHE A 18 -1.05 7.83 -7.80
N GLU A 19 -1.36 9.04 -8.26
CA GLU A 19 -1.93 9.28 -9.59
C GLU A 19 -0.94 8.91 -10.69
N VAL A 20 0.34 9.24 -10.50
CA VAL A 20 1.41 8.88 -11.44
C VAL A 20 1.66 7.38 -11.40
N ALA A 21 1.70 6.79 -10.21
CA ALA A 21 1.85 5.35 -10.05
C ALA A 21 0.69 4.55 -10.67
N ALA A 22 -0.54 5.07 -10.63
CA ALA A 22 -1.69 4.46 -11.28
C ALA A 22 -1.54 4.42 -12.81
N LEU A 23 -0.94 5.47 -13.40
CA LEU A 23 -0.63 5.50 -14.83
C LEU A 23 0.48 4.52 -15.22
N ASP A 24 1.46 4.33 -14.33
CA ASP A 24 2.61 3.42 -14.56
C ASP A 24 2.29 1.94 -14.26
N LEU A 25 1.19 1.66 -13.55
CA LEU A 25 0.84 0.30 -13.12
C LEU A 25 0.72 -0.69 -14.30
N PRO A 26 0.04 -0.38 -15.43
CA PRO A 26 -0.06 -1.31 -16.56
C PRO A 26 1.31 -1.69 -17.13
N ASP A 27 2.24 -0.75 -17.22
CA ASP A 27 3.59 -0.98 -17.76
C ASP A 27 4.45 -1.81 -16.79
N ALA A 28 4.35 -1.53 -15.49
CA ALA A 28 4.99 -2.34 -14.46
C ALA A 28 4.47 -3.79 -14.48
N VAL A 29 3.15 -3.97 -14.55
CA VAL A 29 2.49 -5.27 -14.69
C VAL A 29 2.90 -5.98 -15.97
N GLY A 30 2.93 -5.27 -17.11
CA GLY A 30 3.36 -5.80 -18.40
C GLY A 30 4.81 -6.29 -18.39
N THR A 31 5.68 -5.60 -17.65
CA THR A 31 7.06 -6.01 -17.44
C THR A 31 7.16 -7.29 -16.59
N LEU A 32 6.37 -7.39 -15.52
CA LEU A 32 6.34 -8.56 -14.64
C LEU A 32 5.74 -9.79 -15.33
N ARG A 33 4.71 -9.63 -16.19
CA ARG A 33 4.10 -10.73 -16.97
C ARG A 33 5.07 -11.48 -17.88
N LYS A 34 6.19 -10.88 -18.26
CA LYS A 34 7.24 -11.56 -19.04
C LYS A 34 8.01 -12.61 -18.22
N LYS A 35 7.95 -12.52 -16.89
CA LYS A 35 8.76 -13.34 -15.96
C LYS A 35 7.90 -14.19 -15.02
N TYR A 36 6.73 -13.68 -14.63
CA TYR A 36 5.91 -14.25 -13.57
C TYR A 36 4.49 -14.57 -14.05
N THR A 37 3.83 -15.50 -13.38
CA THR A 37 2.39 -15.75 -13.56
C THR A 37 1.63 -14.78 -12.67
N LEU A 38 0.94 -13.81 -13.27
CA LEU A 38 0.18 -12.80 -12.53
C LEU A 38 -1.31 -13.20 -12.43
N PRO A 39 -2.01 -12.76 -11.38
CA PRO A 39 -3.46 -12.82 -11.33
C PRO A 39 -4.09 -12.00 -12.47
N SER A 40 -5.36 -12.29 -12.74
CA SER A 40 -6.15 -11.62 -13.79
C SER A 40 -6.25 -10.12 -13.57
N GLU A 41 -6.39 -9.70 -12.30
CA GLU A 41 -6.53 -8.31 -11.89
C GLU A 41 -5.42 -7.94 -10.89
N ILE A 42 -4.75 -6.82 -11.16
CA ILE A 42 -3.78 -6.20 -10.27
C ILE A 42 -4.32 -4.81 -9.92
N ALA A 43 -4.44 -4.54 -8.63
CA ALA A 43 -4.92 -3.27 -8.12
C ALA A 43 -3.87 -2.64 -7.17
N LEU A 44 -4.01 -1.33 -6.92
CA LEU A 44 -3.13 -0.61 -6.00
C LEU A 44 -3.47 -0.88 -4.53
N GLN A 45 -4.71 -1.27 -4.19
CA GLN A 45 -5.09 -1.50 -2.80
C GLN A 45 -4.29 -2.65 -2.16
N PRO A 46 -4.12 -3.83 -2.80
CA PRO A 46 -3.28 -4.89 -2.23
C PRO A 46 -1.80 -4.50 -2.13
N LEU A 47 -1.35 -3.58 -2.98
CA LEU A 47 -0.01 -3.02 -2.91
C LEU A 47 0.16 -2.13 -1.65
N VAL A 48 -0.84 -1.31 -1.31
CA VAL A 48 -0.89 -0.54 -0.05
C VAL A 48 -0.90 -1.46 1.17
N VAL A 49 -1.73 -2.50 1.14
CA VAL A 49 -1.77 -3.52 2.20
C VAL A 49 -0.38 -4.17 2.38
N THR A 50 0.25 -4.57 1.27
CA THR A 50 1.59 -5.19 1.28
C THR A 50 2.63 -4.26 1.91
N ALA A 51 2.63 -2.98 1.55
CA ALA A 51 3.58 -2.01 2.10
C ALA A 51 3.38 -1.78 3.61
N LEU A 52 2.13 -1.62 4.06
CA LEU A 52 1.80 -1.45 5.48
C LEU A 52 2.13 -2.70 6.32
N ALA A 53 1.97 -3.90 5.74
CA ALA A 53 2.26 -5.17 6.39
C ALA A 53 3.75 -5.58 6.32
N SER A 54 4.58 -4.91 5.51
CA SER A 54 5.96 -5.31 5.24
C SER A 54 6.93 -5.21 6.43
N HIS A 55 6.49 -4.68 7.58
CA HIS A 55 7.34 -4.27 8.71
C HIS A 55 8.49 -3.32 8.35
N SER A 56 8.54 -2.82 7.10
CA SER A 56 9.53 -1.86 6.65
C SER A 56 9.05 -0.46 6.97
N GLU A 57 9.85 0.27 7.76
CA GLU A 57 9.61 1.68 8.01
C GLU A 57 9.48 2.47 6.69
N TYR A 58 10.34 2.22 5.72
CA TYR A 58 10.35 2.93 4.44
C TYR A 58 9.04 2.73 3.66
N TRP A 59 8.66 1.47 3.39
CA TRP A 59 7.46 1.18 2.60
C TRP A 59 6.18 1.58 3.32
N ALA A 60 6.10 1.33 4.63
CA ALA A 60 4.96 1.79 5.43
C ALA A 60 4.85 3.32 5.40
N GLY A 61 5.97 4.04 5.46
CA GLY A 61 6.00 5.50 5.40
C GLY A 61 5.46 6.07 4.08
N LEU A 62 5.77 5.42 2.94
CA LEU A 62 5.27 5.80 1.63
C LEU A 62 3.79 5.41 1.43
N ALA A 63 3.37 4.25 1.90
CA ALA A 63 1.96 3.86 1.86
C ALA A 63 1.08 4.83 2.66
N LEU A 64 1.54 5.24 3.85
CA LEU A 64 0.87 6.29 4.64
C LEU A 64 0.83 7.63 3.90
N ARG A 65 1.84 7.96 3.08
CA ARG A 65 1.85 9.19 2.28
C ARG A 65 0.74 9.16 1.23
N TRP A 66 0.61 8.07 0.46
CA TRP A 66 -0.46 7.94 -0.53
C TRP A 66 -1.85 8.11 0.09
N LEU A 67 -2.08 7.52 1.27
CA LEU A 67 -3.34 7.64 1.98
C LEU A 67 -3.62 9.08 2.45
N GLU A 68 -2.57 9.82 2.85
CA GLU A 68 -2.69 11.24 3.18
C GLU A 68 -2.90 12.13 1.94
N GLU A 69 -2.40 11.72 0.78
CA GLU A 69 -2.59 12.40 -0.51
C GLU A 69 -3.96 12.13 -1.14
N GLY A 70 -4.77 11.25 -0.55
CA GLY A 70 -6.15 11.01 -0.97
C GLY A 70 -6.40 9.68 -1.67
N PHE A 71 -5.46 8.72 -1.59
CA PHE A 71 -5.74 7.35 -2.01
C PHE A 71 -6.98 6.81 -1.29
N PRO A 72 -7.93 6.15 -2.00
CA PRO A 72 -9.18 5.69 -1.40
C PRO A 72 -8.96 4.77 -0.19
N LEU A 73 -9.62 5.12 0.92
CA LEU A 73 -9.67 4.31 2.13
C LEU A 73 -10.94 3.46 2.13
N ASP A 74 -10.76 2.14 2.10
CA ASP A 74 -11.83 1.17 2.32
C ASP A 74 -11.81 0.64 3.76
N LEU A 75 -12.75 -0.26 4.07
CA LEU A 75 -12.87 -0.86 5.40
C LEU A 75 -11.62 -1.68 5.77
N GLU A 76 -11.04 -2.40 4.82
CA GLU A 76 -9.86 -3.25 5.05
C GLU A 76 -8.65 -2.39 5.43
N LEU A 77 -8.36 -1.35 4.64
CA LEU A 77 -7.29 -0.40 4.92
C LEU A 77 -7.50 0.31 6.25
N SER A 78 -8.75 0.67 6.58
CA SER A 78 -9.08 1.31 7.85
C SER A 78 -8.76 0.42 9.05
N GLN A 79 -9.08 -0.88 8.97
CA GLN A 79 -8.74 -1.86 9.99
C GLN A 79 -7.23 -2.08 10.09
N LEU A 80 -6.54 -2.16 8.96
CA LEU A 80 -5.08 -2.31 8.92
C LEU A 80 -4.38 -1.09 9.55
N LEU A 81 -4.86 0.12 9.28
CA LEU A 81 -4.33 1.34 9.88
C LEU A 81 -4.55 1.40 11.40
N ALA A 82 -5.68 0.91 11.89
CA ALA A 82 -5.90 0.77 13.33
C ALA A 82 -4.86 -0.18 13.96
N HIS A 83 -4.54 -1.29 13.28
CA HIS A 83 -3.47 -2.18 13.73
C HIS A 83 -2.08 -1.52 13.67
N CYS A 84 -1.76 -0.82 12.57
CA CYS A 84 -0.50 -0.08 12.43
C CYS A 84 -0.33 0.99 13.52
N ALA A 85 -1.41 1.65 13.95
CA ALA A 85 -1.39 2.64 15.02
C ALA A 85 -0.94 2.06 16.37
N GLU A 86 -1.13 0.77 16.60
CA GLU A 86 -0.79 0.07 17.84
C GLU A 86 0.51 -0.73 17.74
N ASN A 87 1.02 -0.93 16.51
CA ASN A 87 2.19 -1.74 16.24
C ASN A 87 3.50 -1.07 16.71
N ARG A 88 4.03 -1.50 17.85
CA ARG A 88 5.27 -0.98 18.44
C ARG A 88 6.53 -1.18 17.57
N GLY A 89 6.48 -2.05 16.56
CA GLY A 89 7.56 -2.22 15.58
C GLY A 89 7.66 -1.09 14.56
N LEU A 90 6.62 -0.25 14.42
CA LEU A 90 6.65 0.94 13.57
C LEU A 90 7.10 2.17 14.36
N PRO A 91 7.75 3.16 13.72
CA PRO A 91 8.08 4.43 14.35
C PRO A 91 6.84 5.14 14.90
N GLN A 92 7.02 5.91 15.97
CA GLN A 92 5.94 6.67 16.59
C GLN A 92 5.24 7.62 15.61
N SER A 93 5.99 8.25 14.70
CA SER A 93 5.44 9.11 13.64
C SER A 93 4.47 8.34 12.74
N HIS A 94 4.82 7.12 12.33
CA HIS A 94 3.99 6.28 11.47
C HIS A 94 2.73 5.82 12.20
N ARG A 95 2.86 5.39 13.46
CA ARG A 95 1.70 5.03 14.29
C ARG A 95 0.72 6.20 14.45
N HIS A 96 1.23 7.41 14.65
CA HIS A 96 0.39 8.60 14.79
C HIS A 96 -0.35 8.94 13.49
N ARG A 97 0.34 8.90 12.35
CA ARG A 97 -0.26 9.09 11.01
C ARG A 97 -1.34 8.03 10.73
N ALA A 98 -1.04 6.76 10.97
CA ALA A 98 -1.98 5.66 10.84
C ALA A 98 -3.24 5.86 11.69
N ARG A 99 -3.08 6.28 12.96
CA ARG A 99 -4.22 6.57 13.86
C ARG A 99 -5.10 7.69 13.32
N LYS A 100 -4.49 8.77 12.82
CA LYS A 100 -5.23 9.90 12.23
C LYS A 100 -6.07 9.45 11.04
N LEU A 101 -5.49 8.67 10.14
CA LEU A 101 -6.19 8.14 8.96
C LEU A 101 -7.32 7.18 9.35
N ALA A 102 -7.10 6.26 10.29
CA ALA A 102 -8.13 5.33 10.76
C ALA A 102 -9.33 6.07 11.39
N CYS A 103 -9.08 7.14 12.17
CA CYS A 103 -10.14 7.96 12.73
C CYS A 103 -10.94 8.73 11.65
N LEU A 104 -10.29 9.19 10.59
CA LEU A 104 -10.97 9.87 9.48
C LEU A 104 -11.94 8.93 8.76
N ALA A 105 -11.55 7.68 8.54
CA ALA A 105 -12.42 6.68 7.91
C ALA A 105 -13.64 6.31 8.78
N GLY A 106 -13.49 6.25 10.11
CA GLY A 106 -14.58 5.93 11.03
C GLY A 106 -15.61 7.04 11.24
N ASN A 107 -15.28 8.30 10.95
CA ASN A 107 -16.18 9.44 11.15
C ASN A 107 -17.09 9.75 9.94
N GLY A 108 -16.98 8.97 8.86
CA GLY A 108 -17.77 9.13 7.63
C GLY A 108 -18.91 8.12 7.44
N SER A 109 -19.25 7.34 8.48
CA SER A 109 -20.36 6.36 8.47
C SER A 109 -21.67 6.95 8.98
#